data_AF-A0A3B0BWB2-F1
#
_entry.id   AF-A0A3B0BWB2-F1
#
_cell.length_a   1.000
_cell.length_b   1.000
_cell.length_c   1.000
_cell.angle_alpha   90.00
_cell.angle_beta   90.00
_cell.angle_gamma   90.00
#
_symmetry.space_group_name_H-M   'P 1'
#
loop_
_entity.id
_entity.type
_entity.pdbx_description
1 polymer ?
#
loop_
_entity_poly.entity_id
_entity_poly.type
_entity_poly.pdbx_seq_one_letter_code
_entity_poly.pdbx_strand_id
1 'polypeptide(L)'
;MSDSAVAAVTHALTVVLQSAISKINGATVTMNPPDEVAADRPAAALNVFLYRTAVDGSWRNLDPPGTRPGETGRPALPLVLHYLLTPYTNGDAHDAVAHRILGAAMTALHDHCELRPAGPDRQQEPVRLTPVNLTVDDISKLWSAFQSQYRMSVAYEARIVLLDSARPPRTPLPVLRRGTADRGAETVAGTAAPEPVLSTVTPPTAPAGSPLVLRGSRLDAGVPAVHLTHPLFGSVVLPTQAVDDSEVHATLTAPGIAAGTWSAAVVLTTDDGTRLVAGPLPLAIAPRPGGLPQSVQRDDRGRVRLTLSCTPPVLAGQRAQLLVGDLPVEAHAFSGDSEESLRFGFVPPRTGRFVVRLRVDGVDSPVVDPSAEPPGFLTDMAVEVT
;
A
#
# COMPACT_ATOMS: atom_id res chain seq x y z
N MET A 1 -1.29 29.95 -29.89
CA MET A 1 0.04 29.31 -29.90
C MET A 1 0.68 29.70 -28.58
N SER A 2 0.69 28.78 -27.60
CA SER A 2 1.02 29.11 -26.21
C SER A 2 2.49 29.44 -25.94
N ASP A 3 3.34 29.49 -26.98
CA ASP A 3 4.75 29.87 -26.87
C ASP A 3 4.93 31.32 -26.40
N SER A 4 3.91 32.16 -26.61
CA SER A 4 3.88 33.54 -26.14
C SER A 4 3.46 33.73 -24.67
N ALA A 5 3.02 32.69 -23.96
CA ALA A 5 2.42 32.82 -22.63
C ALA A 5 3.39 33.43 -21.59
N VAL A 6 4.62 32.93 -21.53
CA VAL A 6 5.65 33.45 -20.61
C VAL A 6 5.99 34.90 -20.92
N ALA A 7 6.09 35.24 -22.22
CA ALA A 7 6.37 36.60 -22.65
C ALA A 7 5.19 37.54 -22.31
N ALA A 8 3.96 37.10 -22.49
CA ALA A 8 2.76 37.88 -22.18
C ALA A 8 2.62 38.18 -20.69
N VAL A 9 2.93 37.20 -19.82
CA VAL A 9 2.96 37.40 -18.36
C VAL A 9 4.05 38.39 -17.97
N THR A 10 5.25 38.22 -18.50
CA THR A 10 6.36 39.14 -18.24
C THR A 10 6.01 40.55 -18.71
N HIS A 11 5.44 40.69 -19.90
CA HIS A 11 5.01 41.98 -20.43
C HIS A 11 3.95 42.64 -19.52
N ALA A 12 2.91 41.91 -19.13
CA ALA A 12 1.88 42.42 -18.23
C ALA A 12 2.47 42.90 -16.89
N LEU A 13 3.40 42.12 -16.32
CA LEU A 13 4.14 42.51 -15.11
C LEU A 13 4.91 43.81 -15.33
N THR A 14 5.67 43.94 -16.43
CA THR A 14 6.44 45.16 -16.71
C THR A 14 5.56 46.39 -16.93
N VAL A 15 4.37 46.24 -17.53
CA VAL A 15 3.43 47.36 -17.73
C VAL A 15 2.93 47.89 -16.39
N VAL A 16 2.52 47.00 -15.47
CA VAL A 16 2.09 47.38 -14.13
C VAL A 16 3.22 48.09 -13.37
N LEU A 17 4.43 47.53 -13.42
CA LEU A 17 5.60 48.10 -12.75
C LEU A 17 6.01 49.45 -13.35
N GLN A 18 6.02 49.58 -14.68
CA GLN A 18 6.41 50.80 -15.37
C GLN A 18 5.44 51.96 -15.06
N SER A 19 4.14 51.67 -15.03
CA SER A 19 3.13 52.65 -14.63
C SER A 19 3.40 53.19 -13.22
N ALA A 20 3.76 52.30 -12.28
CA ALA A 20 4.01 52.66 -10.89
C ALA A 20 5.29 53.48 -10.68
N ILE A 21 6.39 53.13 -11.35
CA ILE A 21 7.70 53.76 -11.09
C ILE A 21 7.99 54.98 -11.96
N SER A 22 7.25 55.17 -13.08
CA SER A 22 7.49 56.26 -14.05
C SER A 22 7.59 57.66 -13.43
N LYS A 23 6.90 57.90 -12.32
CA LYS A 23 6.90 59.19 -11.60
C LYS A 23 8.12 59.42 -10.71
N ILE A 24 8.97 58.41 -10.51
CA ILE A 24 10.14 58.46 -9.66
C ILE A 24 11.37 58.67 -10.56
N ASN A 25 11.81 59.92 -10.69
CA ASN A 25 13.02 60.30 -11.45
C ASN A 25 13.06 59.75 -12.89
N GLY A 26 11.91 59.55 -13.53
CA GLY A 26 11.84 58.96 -14.87
C GLY A 26 12.26 57.50 -14.94
N ALA A 27 12.13 56.74 -13.83
CA ALA A 27 12.59 55.37 -13.75
C ALA A 27 11.93 54.46 -14.81
N THR A 28 12.75 53.57 -15.38
CA THR A 28 12.33 52.63 -16.43
C THR A 28 12.43 51.18 -15.96
N VAL A 29 11.54 50.33 -16.45
CA VAL A 29 11.61 48.89 -16.23
C VAL A 29 12.50 48.25 -17.28
N THR A 30 13.45 47.43 -16.84
CA THR A 30 14.35 46.65 -17.71
C THR A 30 14.17 45.16 -17.47
N MET A 31 14.60 44.32 -18.42
CA MET A 31 14.51 42.85 -18.34
C MET A 31 15.84 42.17 -18.66
N ASN A 32 16.95 42.87 -18.45
CA ASN A 32 18.27 42.39 -18.85
C ASN A 32 18.88 41.50 -17.75
N PRO A 33 19.88 40.68 -18.09
CA PRO A 33 20.73 40.01 -17.11
C PRO A 33 21.28 41.01 -16.06
N PRO A 34 21.36 40.64 -14.76
CA PRO A 34 21.79 41.55 -13.69
C PRO A 34 23.20 42.14 -13.85
N ASP A 35 24.10 41.44 -14.53
CA ASP A 35 25.46 41.90 -14.86
C ASP A 35 25.47 42.98 -15.94
N GLU A 36 24.63 42.85 -16.98
CA GLU A 36 24.52 43.84 -18.05
C GLU A 36 23.92 45.17 -17.57
N VAL A 37 22.88 45.12 -16.72
CA VAL A 37 22.28 46.35 -16.15
C VAL A 37 23.28 47.09 -15.27
N ALA A 38 24.09 46.35 -14.51
CA ALA A 38 25.13 46.95 -13.67
C ALA A 38 26.20 47.67 -14.51
N ALA A 39 26.50 47.16 -15.70
CA ALA A 39 27.46 47.77 -16.63
C ALA A 39 26.92 49.06 -17.29
N ASP A 40 25.63 49.09 -17.66
CA ASP A 40 24.99 50.22 -18.34
C ASP A 40 24.79 51.46 -17.43
N ARG A 41 24.80 51.26 -16.10
CA ARG A 41 24.63 52.33 -15.08
C ARG A 41 23.43 53.26 -15.35
N PRO A 42 22.20 52.71 -15.41
CA PRO A 42 21.01 53.51 -15.67
C PRO A 42 20.81 54.57 -14.58
N ALA A 43 20.26 55.73 -14.97
CA ALA A 43 20.01 56.82 -14.03
C ALA A 43 19.00 56.42 -12.93
N ALA A 44 17.91 55.75 -13.31
CA ALA A 44 16.97 55.10 -12.41
C ALA A 44 16.25 53.99 -13.17
N ALA A 45 16.32 52.76 -12.69
CA ALA A 45 15.67 51.62 -13.32
C ALA A 45 15.22 50.57 -12.31
N LEU A 46 14.23 49.78 -12.68
CA LEU A 46 13.84 48.56 -11.99
C LEU A 46 14.03 47.38 -12.93
N ASN A 47 14.98 46.51 -12.62
CA ASN A 47 15.20 45.30 -13.41
C ASN A 47 14.27 44.18 -12.94
N VAL A 48 13.58 43.54 -13.90
CA VAL A 48 12.69 42.39 -13.71
C VAL A 48 13.36 41.18 -14.33
N PHE A 49 13.90 40.30 -13.50
CA PHE A 49 14.68 39.15 -13.97
C PHE A 49 13.98 37.82 -13.64
N LEU A 50 13.62 37.03 -14.67
CA LEU A 50 13.07 35.68 -14.51
C LEU A 50 14.22 34.69 -14.24
N TYR A 51 14.47 34.38 -12.97
CA TYR A 51 15.63 33.56 -12.58
C TYR A 51 15.32 32.06 -12.50
N ARG A 52 14.04 31.68 -12.43
CA ARG A 52 13.63 30.27 -12.32
C ARG A 52 12.22 30.06 -12.84
N THR A 53 12.00 28.89 -13.45
CA THR A 53 10.67 28.35 -13.74
C THR A 53 10.49 27.00 -13.03
N ALA A 54 9.25 26.69 -12.66
CA ALA A 54 8.89 25.41 -12.07
C ALA A 54 7.54 24.93 -12.61
N VAL A 55 7.26 23.63 -12.52
CA VAL A 55 5.95 23.07 -12.88
C VAL A 55 5.08 22.99 -11.64
N ASP A 56 3.85 23.51 -11.70
CA ASP A 56 2.89 23.37 -10.61
C ASP A 56 2.23 21.98 -10.65
N GLY A 57 2.52 21.14 -9.65
CA GLY A 57 1.97 19.79 -9.57
C GLY A 57 0.45 19.75 -9.40
N SER A 58 -0.16 20.80 -8.84
CA SER A 58 -1.59 20.82 -8.51
C SER A 58 -2.51 20.93 -9.74
N TRP A 59 -1.98 21.36 -10.89
CA TRP A 59 -2.73 21.55 -12.13
C TRP A 59 -2.37 20.54 -13.23
N ARG A 60 -1.49 19.58 -12.94
CA ARG A 60 -1.01 18.58 -13.92
C ARG A 60 -2.09 17.62 -14.43
N ASN A 61 -3.14 17.40 -13.64
CA ASN A 61 -4.20 16.42 -13.93
C ASN A 61 -5.51 17.09 -14.38
N LEU A 62 -5.47 18.37 -14.75
CA LEU A 62 -6.63 19.02 -15.32
C LEU A 62 -7.03 18.40 -16.65
N ASP A 63 -8.33 18.45 -16.94
CA ASP A 63 -8.81 18.12 -18.27
C ASP A 63 -8.23 19.11 -19.30
N PRO A 64 -7.82 18.63 -20.48
CA PRO A 64 -7.39 19.51 -21.55
C PRO A 64 -8.48 20.53 -21.90
N PRO A 65 -8.13 21.82 -22.07
CA PRO A 65 -9.14 22.82 -22.41
C PRO A 65 -9.81 22.48 -23.75
N GLY A 66 -11.14 22.53 -23.77
CA GLY A 66 -11.93 22.33 -24.98
C GLY A 66 -12.18 20.88 -25.40
N THR A 67 -11.79 19.86 -24.61
CA THR A 67 -12.17 18.46 -24.89
C THR A 67 -13.61 18.15 -24.48
N ARG A 68 -14.34 17.42 -25.33
CA ARG A 68 -15.69 16.93 -25.05
C ARG A 68 -15.68 15.53 -24.42
N PRO A 69 -16.78 15.08 -23.79
CA PRO A 69 -16.90 13.70 -23.32
C PRO A 69 -16.60 12.68 -24.44
N GLY A 70 -15.67 11.76 -24.17
CA GLY A 70 -15.21 10.75 -25.13
C GLY A 70 -14.05 11.20 -26.02
N GLU A 71 -13.70 12.48 -26.03
CA GLU A 71 -12.48 12.97 -26.68
C GLU A 71 -11.29 12.85 -25.74
N THR A 72 -10.10 12.81 -26.32
CA THR A 72 -8.84 12.82 -25.54
C THR A 72 -7.94 13.93 -26.04
N GLY A 73 -7.37 14.70 -25.11
CA GLY A 73 -6.43 15.78 -25.40
C GLY A 73 -5.21 15.69 -24.51
N ARG A 74 -4.26 16.61 -24.71
CA ARG A 74 -3.13 16.77 -23.78
C ARG A 74 -3.39 17.97 -22.87
N PRO A 75 -3.27 17.82 -21.54
CA PRO A 75 -3.45 18.93 -20.63
C PRO A 75 -2.39 20.02 -20.87
N ALA A 76 -2.73 21.26 -20.51
CA ALA A 76 -1.78 22.36 -20.53
C ALA A 76 -0.62 22.08 -19.56
N LEU A 77 0.57 22.62 -19.84
CA LEU A 77 1.71 22.59 -18.94
C LEU A 77 1.59 23.74 -17.92
N PRO A 78 1.38 23.45 -16.63
CA PRO A 78 1.21 24.49 -15.63
C PRO A 78 2.56 24.97 -15.10
N LEU A 79 2.90 26.23 -15.32
CA LEU A 79 4.15 26.85 -14.87
C LEU A 79 3.95 27.81 -13.71
N VAL A 80 4.99 27.90 -12.88
CA VAL A 80 5.25 28.95 -11.91
C VAL A 80 6.51 29.69 -12.36
N LEU A 81 6.42 31.01 -12.49
CA LEU A 81 7.52 31.86 -12.92
C LEU A 81 8.04 32.65 -11.72
N HIS A 82 9.34 32.59 -11.44
CA HIS A 82 9.96 33.29 -10.31
C HIS A 82 10.78 34.49 -10.81
N TYR A 83 10.35 35.69 -10.44
CA TYR A 83 10.98 36.95 -10.79
C TYR A 83 11.76 37.53 -9.62
N LEU A 84 12.89 38.16 -9.91
CA LEU A 84 13.68 38.97 -8.99
C LEU A 84 13.63 40.42 -9.44
N LEU A 85 13.10 41.29 -8.59
CA LEU A 85 13.00 42.73 -8.83
C LEU A 85 14.18 43.43 -8.14
N THR A 86 14.96 44.17 -8.91
CA THR A 86 16.15 44.87 -8.40
C THR A 86 16.18 46.32 -8.88
N PRO A 87 16.17 47.33 -7.99
CA PRO A 87 16.34 48.72 -8.38
C PRO A 87 17.81 49.01 -8.71
N TYR A 88 18.02 49.82 -9.74
CA TYR A 88 19.31 50.36 -10.14
C TYR A 88 19.21 51.89 -10.17
N THR A 89 20.19 52.54 -9.58
CA THR A 89 20.36 53.99 -9.64
C THR A 89 21.82 54.28 -9.97
N ASN A 90 22.06 55.50 -10.43
CA ASN A 90 23.39 56.05 -10.66
C ASN A 90 24.15 56.41 -9.36
N GLY A 91 23.47 56.36 -8.20
CA GLY A 91 24.05 56.53 -6.87
C GLY A 91 24.43 55.21 -6.20
N ASP A 92 24.45 55.21 -4.86
CA ASP A 92 24.67 54.01 -4.06
C ASP A 92 23.52 53.01 -4.25
N ALA A 93 23.84 51.71 -4.29
CA ALA A 93 22.86 50.63 -4.48
C ALA A 93 21.75 50.56 -3.41
N HIS A 94 21.89 51.34 -2.33
CA HIS A 94 20.95 51.44 -1.21
C HIS A 94 20.52 52.90 -0.95
N ASP A 95 20.58 53.75 -1.97
CA ASP A 95 20.13 55.13 -1.84
C ASP A 95 18.60 55.21 -1.63
N ALA A 96 18.13 56.38 -1.19
CA ALA A 96 16.71 56.59 -0.92
C ALA A 96 15.82 56.45 -2.18
N VAL A 97 16.38 56.65 -3.37
CA VAL A 97 15.66 56.51 -4.64
C VAL A 97 15.43 55.03 -4.94
N ALA A 98 16.43 54.18 -4.75
CA ALA A 98 16.33 52.73 -4.89
C ALA A 98 15.28 52.15 -3.93
N HIS A 99 15.28 52.60 -2.66
CA HIS A 99 14.24 52.21 -1.68
C HIS A 99 12.83 52.64 -2.13
N ARG A 100 12.69 53.85 -2.69
CA ARG A 100 11.41 54.37 -3.17
C ARG A 100 10.91 53.62 -4.40
N ILE A 101 11.78 53.29 -5.34
CA ILE A 101 11.46 52.48 -6.52
C ILE A 101 10.95 51.10 -6.08
N LEU A 102 11.67 50.46 -5.16
CA LEU A 102 11.30 49.14 -4.64
C LEU A 102 9.96 49.18 -3.90
N GLY A 103 9.74 50.16 -3.02
CA GLY A 103 8.47 50.33 -2.30
C GLY A 103 7.29 50.60 -3.24
N ALA A 104 7.49 51.41 -4.28
CA ALA A 104 6.46 51.69 -5.29
C ALA A 104 6.13 50.44 -6.12
N ALA A 105 7.14 49.66 -6.50
CA ALA A 105 6.95 48.38 -7.19
C ALA A 105 6.14 47.39 -6.32
N MET A 106 6.53 47.22 -5.06
CA MET A 106 5.84 46.30 -4.14
C MET A 106 4.39 46.72 -3.89
N THR A 107 4.13 48.03 -3.74
CA THR A 107 2.77 48.56 -3.59
C THR A 107 1.93 48.28 -4.84
N ALA A 108 2.49 48.52 -6.04
CA ALA A 108 1.78 48.25 -7.28
C ALA A 108 1.43 46.78 -7.47
N LEU A 109 2.33 45.86 -7.11
CA LEU A 109 2.07 44.41 -7.17
C LEU A 109 1.11 43.94 -6.08
N HIS A 110 1.05 44.64 -4.94
CA HIS A 110 0.03 44.39 -3.91
C HIS A 110 -1.36 44.80 -4.42
N ASP A 111 -1.48 45.97 -5.03
CA ASP A 111 -2.74 46.49 -5.58
C ASP A 111 -3.20 45.71 -6.83
N HIS A 112 -2.26 45.12 -7.57
CA HIS A 112 -2.51 44.35 -8.81
C HIS A 112 -2.00 42.90 -8.66
N CYS A 113 -2.41 42.22 -7.60
CA CYS A 113 -1.96 40.85 -7.31
C CYS A 113 -2.47 39.81 -8.33
N GLU A 114 -3.38 40.18 -9.24
CA GLU A 114 -3.89 39.34 -10.32
C GLU A 114 -3.62 40.00 -11.67
N LEU A 115 -2.76 39.37 -12.47
CA LEU A 115 -2.45 39.79 -13.83
C LEU A 115 -3.33 39.04 -14.83
N ARG A 116 -3.88 39.78 -15.80
CA ARG A 116 -4.53 39.22 -16.99
C ARG A 116 -3.67 39.56 -18.21
N PRO A 117 -2.75 38.68 -18.61
CA PRO A 117 -1.92 38.93 -19.78
C PRO A 117 -2.80 39.05 -21.03
N ALA A 118 -2.55 40.08 -21.85
CA ALA A 118 -3.20 40.24 -23.14
C ALA A 118 -2.52 39.33 -24.18
N GLY A 119 -3.28 38.57 -24.96
CA GLY A 119 -2.74 37.67 -25.98
C GLY A 119 -3.79 36.80 -26.69
N PRO A 120 -3.42 36.13 -27.80
CA PRO A 120 -4.31 35.26 -28.56
C PRO A 120 -4.71 33.99 -27.79
N ASP A 121 -3.83 33.50 -26.92
CA ASP A 121 -4.14 32.41 -25.99
C ASP A 121 -4.72 33.02 -24.72
N ARG A 122 -6.05 33.17 -24.70
CA ARG A 122 -6.79 33.67 -23.54
C ARG A 122 -6.73 32.63 -22.42
N GLN A 123 -5.69 32.72 -21.60
CA GLN A 123 -5.70 32.07 -20.28
C GLN A 123 -6.91 32.62 -19.50
N GLN A 124 -7.84 31.75 -19.12
CA GLN A 124 -9.09 32.16 -18.47
C GLN A 124 -8.84 32.53 -17.00
N GLU A 125 -7.96 31.77 -16.36
CA GLU A 125 -7.50 31.96 -15.00
C GLU A 125 -6.55 33.16 -14.91
N PRO A 126 -6.78 34.10 -13.97
CA PRO A 126 -5.83 35.17 -13.72
C PRO A 126 -4.50 34.62 -13.18
N VAL A 127 -3.40 35.25 -13.56
CA VAL A 127 -2.07 34.93 -13.03
C VAL A 127 -1.89 35.70 -11.73
N ARG A 128 -1.89 34.99 -10.61
CA ARG A 128 -1.65 35.54 -9.28
C ARG A 128 -0.16 35.78 -9.03
N LEU A 129 0.16 36.97 -8.55
CA LEU A 129 1.48 37.37 -8.09
C LEU A 129 1.55 37.23 -6.57
N THR A 130 2.58 36.55 -6.07
CA THR A 130 2.80 36.36 -4.63
C THR A 130 4.25 36.70 -4.29
N PRO A 131 4.52 37.51 -3.25
CA PRO A 131 5.88 37.75 -2.79
C PRO A 131 6.52 36.47 -2.24
N VAL A 132 7.79 36.25 -2.55
CA VAL A 132 8.58 35.11 -2.07
C VAL A 132 9.62 35.61 -1.09
N ASN A 133 9.60 35.06 0.12
CA ASN A 133 10.62 35.33 1.13
C ASN A 133 11.87 34.49 0.81
N LEU A 134 12.89 35.12 0.24
CA LEU A 134 14.20 34.51 0.08
C LEU A 134 15.05 34.75 1.34
N THR A 135 15.78 33.73 1.78
CA THR A 135 16.73 33.89 2.87
C THR A 135 17.95 34.69 2.40
N VAL A 136 18.70 35.27 3.34
CA VAL A 136 19.95 35.98 3.01
C VAL A 136 20.91 35.07 2.25
N ASP A 137 21.02 33.80 2.64
CA ASP A 137 21.86 32.80 1.97
C ASP A 137 21.41 32.53 0.53
N ASP A 138 20.10 32.38 0.29
CA ASP A 138 19.56 32.20 -1.06
C ASP A 138 19.85 33.40 -1.96
N ILE A 139 19.63 34.63 -1.45
CA ILE A 139 19.90 35.86 -2.19
C ILE A 139 21.41 35.98 -2.48
N SER A 140 22.28 35.71 -1.50
CA SER A 140 23.74 35.74 -1.68
C SER A 140 24.23 34.73 -2.71
N LYS A 141 23.64 33.54 -2.76
CA LYS A 141 23.93 32.53 -3.78
C LYS A 141 23.49 32.98 -5.17
N LEU A 142 22.30 33.56 -5.30
CA LEU A 142 21.80 34.10 -6.58
C LEU A 142 22.76 35.18 -7.13
N TRP A 143 23.12 36.17 -6.31
CA TRP A 143 24.03 37.25 -6.74
C TRP A 143 25.43 36.74 -7.07
N SER A 144 25.93 35.76 -6.32
CA SER A 144 27.21 35.10 -6.63
C SER A 144 27.16 34.39 -7.99
N ALA A 145 26.04 33.70 -8.29
CA ALA A 145 25.82 33.03 -9.57
C ALA A 145 25.71 34.02 -10.74
N PHE A 146 25.14 35.20 -10.50
CA PHE A 146 25.07 36.28 -11.50
C PHE A 146 26.42 36.98 -11.74
N GLN A 147 27.47 36.65 -10.98
CA GLN A 147 28.77 37.31 -11.05
C GLN A 147 28.68 38.84 -10.90
N SER A 148 27.70 39.31 -10.13
CA SER A 148 27.42 40.73 -9.92
C SER A 148 27.45 41.06 -8.42
N GLN A 149 27.62 42.34 -8.10
CA GLN A 149 27.62 42.79 -6.71
C GLN A 149 26.24 42.60 -6.10
N TYR A 150 26.19 42.23 -4.82
CA TYR A 150 24.94 42.14 -4.08
C TYR A 150 24.17 43.46 -4.16
N ARG A 151 22.90 43.37 -4.53
CA ARG A 151 21.96 44.48 -4.52
C ARG A 151 20.69 44.08 -3.80
N MET A 152 20.08 45.06 -3.14
CA MET A 152 18.76 44.91 -2.54
C MET A 152 17.76 44.45 -3.60
N SER A 153 17.02 43.39 -3.31
CA SER A 153 16.06 42.80 -4.24
C SER A 153 14.88 42.17 -3.52
N VAL A 154 13.76 42.02 -4.24
CA VAL A 154 12.57 41.29 -3.78
C VAL A 154 12.16 40.27 -4.82
N ALA A 155 11.73 39.10 -4.36
CA ALA A 155 11.30 38.03 -5.25
C ALA A 155 9.77 37.92 -5.28
N TYR A 156 9.23 37.60 -6.46
CA TYR A 156 7.82 37.33 -6.67
C TYR A 156 7.67 36.05 -7.49
N GLU A 157 6.64 35.27 -7.19
CA GLU A 157 6.19 34.19 -8.06
C GLU A 157 4.89 34.57 -8.78
N ALA A 158 4.78 34.17 -10.04
CA ALA A 158 3.57 34.30 -10.85
C ALA A 158 2.98 32.91 -11.11
N ARG A 159 1.77 32.67 -10.61
CA ARG A 159 1.04 31.39 -10.70
C ARG A 159 -0.45 31.64 -11.00
N ILE A 160 -1.13 30.90 -11.85
CA ILE A 160 -0.64 29.83 -12.71
C ILE A 160 -0.43 30.36 -14.12
N VAL A 161 0.61 29.89 -14.80
CA VAL A 161 0.84 30.20 -16.22
C VAL A 161 0.67 28.93 -17.03
N LEU A 162 -0.36 28.85 -17.86
CA LEU A 162 -0.73 27.65 -18.61
C LEU A 162 -0.16 27.72 -20.04
N LEU A 163 0.60 26.70 -20.41
CA LEU A 163 1.08 26.51 -21.79
C LEU A 163 0.27 25.40 -22.45
N ASP A 164 -0.66 25.77 -23.31
CA ASP A 164 -1.48 24.81 -24.06
C ASP A 164 -0.64 23.92 -24.99
N SER A 165 -1.04 22.65 -25.09
CA SER A 165 -0.43 21.71 -26.01
C SER A 165 -0.82 22.01 -27.46
N ALA A 166 0.16 22.12 -28.36
CA ALA A 166 -0.08 22.23 -29.79
C ALA A 166 -0.55 20.92 -30.46
N ARG A 167 -0.58 19.80 -29.74
CA ARG A 167 -1.07 18.53 -30.30
C ARG A 167 -2.60 18.57 -30.44
N PRO A 168 -3.15 18.23 -31.63
CA PRO A 168 -4.60 18.20 -31.80
C PRO A 168 -5.23 17.13 -30.90
N PRO A 169 -6.43 17.38 -30.35
CA PRO A 169 -7.18 16.36 -29.63
C PRO A 169 -7.61 15.24 -30.57
N ARG A 170 -7.90 14.07 -30.01
CA ARG A 170 -8.46 12.92 -30.72
C ARG A 170 -9.94 12.78 -30.38
N THR A 171 -10.75 12.68 -31.42
CA THR A 171 -12.20 12.45 -31.31
C THR A 171 -12.52 11.05 -31.86
N PRO A 172 -12.45 10.00 -31.03
CA PRO A 172 -12.76 8.65 -31.47
C PRO A 172 -14.25 8.50 -31.83
N LEU A 173 -14.56 7.52 -32.68
CA LEU A 173 -15.95 7.18 -32.99
C LEU A 173 -16.65 6.57 -31.76
N PRO A 174 -17.97 6.77 -31.60
CA PRO A 174 -18.74 6.09 -30.58
C PRO A 174 -18.61 4.57 -30.70
N VAL A 175 -18.46 3.89 -29.55
CA VAL A 175 -18.41 2.43 -29.51
C VAL A 175 -19.83 1.89 -29.70
N LEU A 176 -20.08 1.15 -30.80
CA LEU A 176 -21.38 0.57 -31.11
C LEU A 176 -21.57 -0.85 -30.55
N ARG A 177 -20.48 -1.58 -30.28
CA ARG A 177 -20.50 -2.96 -29.77
C ARG A 177 -19.27 -3.22 -28.90
N ARG A 178 -19.45 -3.97 -27.81
CA ARG A 178 -18.35 -4.55 -27.02
C ARG A 178 -18.13 -5.99 -27.48
N GLY A 179 -17.03 -6.29 -28.17
CA GLY A 179 -16.72 -7.67 -28.60
C GLY A 179 -17.73 -8.31 -29.56
N THR A 180 -17.64 -9.63 -29.74
CA THR A 180 -18.59 -10.41 -30.54
C THR A 180 -19.92 -10.55 -29.78
N ALA A 181 -21.04 -10.27 -30.44
CA ALA A 181 -22.39 -10.28 -29.86
C ALA A 181 -22.65 -9.24 -28.75
N ASP A 182 -21.91 -8.12 -28.74
CA ASP A 182 -22.06 -7.03 -27.75
C ASP A 182 -21.78 -7.43 -26.28
N ARG A 183 -20.93 -8.45 -26.11
CA ARG A 183 -20.41 -8.91 -24.82
C ARG A 183 -18.95 -8.53 -24.62
N GLY A 184 -18.65 -7.94 -23.46
CA GLY A 184 -17.29 -7.63 -23.02
C GLY A 184 -17.14 -7.85 -21.52
N ALA A 185 -15.98 -7.51 -20.96
CA ALA A 185 -15.77 -7.60 -19.51
C ALA A 185 -16.84 -6.78 -18.76
N GLU A 186 -17.62 -7.44 -17.92
CA GLU A 186 -18.56 -6.78 -17.02
C GLU A 186 -17.78 -6.25 -15.83
N THR A 187 -17.93 -4.96 -15.55
CA THR A 187 -17.36 -4.33 -14.36
C THR A 187 -18.49 -4.16 -13.37
N VAL A 188 -18.38 -4.80 -12.21
CA VAL A 188 -19.29 -4.57 -11.09
C VAL A 188 -18.70 -3.41 -10.27
N ALA A 189 -19.42 -2.29 -10.21
CA ALA A 189 -19.07 -1.19 -9.33
C ALA A 189 -19.43 -1.57 -7.89
N GLY A 190 -18.53 -2.27 -7.21
CA GLY A 190 -18.67 -2.68 -5.81
C GLY A 190 -17.32 -2.92 -5.16
N THR A 191 -17.26 -2.79 -3.83
CA THR A 191 -16.08 -3.16 -3.04
C THR A 191 -16.00 -4.66 -2.73
N ALA A 192 -17.06 -5.41 -3.03
CA ALA A 192 -17.09 -6.85 -2.89
C ALA A 192 -16.18 -7.48 -3.95
N ALA A 193 -15.34 -8.43 -3.53
CA ALA A 193 -14.52 -9.19 -4.46
C ALA A 193 -15.43 -9.87 -5.51
N PRO A 194 -15.12 -9.78 -6.81
CA PRO A 194 -15.90 -10.44 -7.85
C PRO A 194 -15.76 -11.97 -7.81
N GLU A 195 -14.80 -12.48 -7.06
CA GLU A 195 -14.51 -13.89 -6.87
C GLU A 195 -14.81 -14.32 -5.43
N PRO A 196 -15.13 -15.61 -5.20
CA PRO A 196 -15.36 -16.12 -3.86
C PRO A 196 -14.08 -16.07 -3.02
N VAL A 197 -14.19 -15.63 -1.78
CA VAL A 197 -13.05 -15.46 -0.87
C VAL A 197 -13.29 -16.23 0.42
N LEU A 198 -12.26 -16.94 0.88
CA LEU A 198 -12.28 -17.60 2.17
C LEU A 198 -11.51 -16.73 3.18
N SER A 199 -12.15 -16.38 4.29
CA SER A 199 -11.62 -15.47 5.30
C SER A 199 -11.13 -16.18 6.57
N THR A 200 -11.84 -17.22 7.02
CA THR A 200 -11.46 -17.99 8.23
C THR A 200 -11.83 -19.47 8.14
N VAL A 201 -11.08 -20.30 8.88
CA VAL A 201 -11.44 -21.69 9.20
C VAL A 201 -11.41 -21.83 10.72
N THR A 202 -12.54 -22.21 11.30
CA THR A 202 -12.71 -22.31 12.75
C THR A 202 -13.13 -23.72 13.16
N PRO A 203 -12.43 -24.34 14.14
CA PRO A 203 -11.19 -23.88 14.76
C PRO A 203 -9.97 -24.04 13.83
N PRO A 204 -8.89 -23.26 14.03
CA PRO A 204 -7.66 -23.37 13.23
C PRO A 204 -6.85 -24.65 13.55
N THR A 205 -7.13 -25.30 14.67
CA THR A 205 -6.57 -26.59 15.05
C THR A 205 -7.70 -27.48 15.55
N ALA A 206 -7.85 -28.66 14.94
CA ALA A 206 -8.92 -29.59 15.28
C ALA A 206 -8.45 -31.03 15.16
N PRO A 207 -8.82 -31.92 16.08
CA PRO A 207 -8.62 -33.34 15.86
C PRO A 207 -9.58 -33.90 14.80
N ALA A 208 -9.23 -35.05 14.20
CA ALA A 208 -10.08 -35.72 13.21
C ALA A 208 -11.51 -35.99 13.74
N GLY A 209 -12.50 -35.85 12.86
CA GLY A 209 -13.92 -35.96 13.18
C GLY A 209 -14.56 -34.71 13.80
N SER A 210 -13.81 -33.63 14.01
CA SER A 210 -14.37 -32.38 14.54
C SER A 210 -15.14 -31.59 13.49
N PRO A 211 -16.17 -30.81 13.88
CA PRO A 211 -16.83 -29.87 12.98
C PRO A 211 -15.90 -28.70 12.63
N LEU A 212 -16.02 -28.21 11.40
CA LEU A 212 -15.30 -27.06 10.87
C LEU A 212 -16.31 -26.05 10.29
N VAL A 213 -16.09 -24.77 10.58
CA VAL A 213 -16.83 -23.65 10.00
C VAL A 213 -15.86 -22.82 9.17
N LEU A 214 -16.08 -22.77 7.86
CA LEU A 214 -15.31 -21.99 6.89
C LEU A 214 -16.11 -20.74 6.56
N ARG A 215 -15.60 -19.55 6.88
CA ARG A 215 -16.29 -18.27 6.61
C ARG A 215 -15.62 -17.52 5.47
N GLY A 216 -16.40 -16.73 4.74
CA GLY A 216 -15.96 -16.07 3.51
C GLY A 216 -17.03 -15.15 2.93
N SER A 217 -16.95 -14.94 1.63
CA SER A 217 -17.96 -14.23 0.83
C SER A 217 -18.15 -14.93 -0.51
N ARG A 218 -19.38 -14.98 -1.01
CA ARG A 218 -19.77 -15.65 -2.26
C ARG A 218 -19.50 -17.15 -2.26
N LEU A 219 -19.60 -17.78 -1.09
CA LEU A 219 -19.44 -19.22 -0.92
C LEU A 219 -20.65 -20.02 -1.43
N ASP A 220 -21.70 -19.34 -1.89
CA ASP A 220 -22.87 -19.89 -2.57
C ASP A 220 -22.79 -19.81 -4.10
N ALA A 221 -21.68 -19.30 -4.66
CA ALA A 221 -21.50 -19.08 -6.10
C ALA A 221 -21.46 -20.38 -6.95
N GLY A 222 -21.57 -21.55 -6.34
CA GLY A 222 -21.63 -22.87 -6.98
C GLY A 222 -21.80 -23.97 -5.93
N VAL A 223 -21.73 -25.24 -6.33
CA VAL A 223 -21.77 -26.37 -5.39
C VAL A 223 -20.41 -26.46 -4.66
N PRO A 224 -20.35 -26.25 -3.34
CA PRO A 224 -19.09 -26.23 -2.60
C PRO A 224 -18.63 -27.62 -2.19
N ALA A 225 -17.33 -27.84 -2.32
CA ALA A 225 -16.58 -28.94 -1.71
C ALA A 225 -15.39 -28.37 -0.93
N VAL A 226 -15.17 -28.85 0.29
CA VAL A 226 -14.01 -28.43 1.08
C VAL A 226 -12.84 -29.35 0.75
N HIS A 227 -11.80 -28.78 0.16
CA HIS A 227 -10.57 -29.47 -0.20
C HIS A 227 -9.50 -29.19 0.85
N LEU A 228 -8.89 -30.23 1.37
CA LEU A 228 -7.69 -30.13 2.20
C LEU A 228 -6.51 -30.68 1.41
N THR A 229 -5.40 -29.95 1.39
CA THR A 229 -4.16 -30.38 0.74
C THR A 229 -3.02 -30.44 1.75
N HIS A 230 -2.38 -31.60 1.85
CA HIS A 230 -1.16 -31.82 2.62
C HIS A 230 0.06 -31.85 1.68
N PRO A 231 1.19 -31.23 2.04
CA PRO A 231 2.38 -31.20 1.18
C PRO A 231 2.97 -32.59 0.86
N LEU A 232 2.79 -33.57 1.76
CA LEU A 232 3.36 -34.92 1.61
C LEU A 232 2.33 -36.00 1.24
N PHE A 233 1.05 -35.80 1.59
CA PHE A 233 0.03 -36.87 1.54
C PHE A 233 -1.08 -36.58 0.52
N GLY A 234 -0.95 -35.51 -0.26
CA GLY A 234 -1.90 -35.16 -1.32
C GLY A 234 -3.14 -34.46 -0.79
N SER A 235 -4.25 -34.60 -1.51
CA SER A 235 -5.49 -33.88 -1.22
C SER A 235 -6.64 -34.81 -0.83
N VAL A 236 -7.43 -34.39 0.14
CA VAL A 236 -8.69 -35.03 0.53
C VAL A 236 -9.85 -34.05 0.38
N VAL A 237 -11.05 -34.58 0.15
CA VAL A 237 -12.28 -33.79 0.07
C VAL A 237 -13.16 -34.13 1.26
N LEU A 238 -13.59 -33.11 1.99
CA LEU A 238 -14.52 -33.25 3.10
C LEU A 238 -15.96 -33.09 2.61
N PRO A 239 -16.90 -33.86 3.19
CA PRO A 239 -18.32 -33.65 2.94
C PRO A 239 -18.78 -32.31 3.51
N THR A 240 -19.45 -31.51 2.69
CA THR A 240 -20.11 -30.26 3.08
C THR A 240 -21.52 -30.55 3.62
N GLN A 241 -21.91 -29.86 4.69
CA GLN A 241 -23.19 -30.09 5.39
C GLN A 241 -24.19 -28.96 5.20
N ALA A 242 -23.74 -27.72 5.34
CA ALA A 242 -24.55 -26.52 5.24
C ALA A 242 -23.74 -25.41 4.56
N VAL A 243 -24.43 -24.59 3.78
CA VAL A 243 -23.83 -23.56 2.92
C VAL A 243 -24.76 -22.35 2.90
N ASP A 244 -24.18 -21.19 3.13
CA ASP A 244 -24.76 -19.88 2.78
C ASP A 244 -23.71 -19.04 2.01
N ASP A 245 -24.04 -17.80 1.67
CA ASP A 245 -23.13 -16.87 0.97
C ASP A 245 -21.81 -16.63 1.73
N SER A 246 -21.83 -16.75 3.05
CA SER A 246 -20.72 -16.40 3.94
C SER A 246 -20.13 -17.57 4.73
N GLU A 247 -20.77 -18.73 4.79
CA GLU A 247 -20.36 -19.87 5.62
C GLU A 247 -20.52 -21.21 4.91
N VAL A 248 -19.53 -22.10 5.08
CA VAL A 248 -19.56 -23.50 4.68
C VAL A 248 -19.19 -24.36 5.89
N HIS A 249 -20.05 -25.33 6.20
CA HIS A 249 -19.84 -26.27 7.30
C HIS A 249 -19.34 -27.61 6.75
N ALA A 250 -18.31 -28.16 7.37
CA ALA A 250 -17.78 -29.48 7.06
C ALA A 250 -17.43 -30.25 8.34
N THR A 251 -17.25 -31.56 8.23
CA THR A 251 -16.67 -32.37 9.31
C THR A 251 -15.33 -32.94 8.84
N LEU A 252 -14.33 -32.93 9.71
CA LEU A 252 -12.97 -33.40 9.43
C LEU A 252 -12.89 -34.93 9.36
N THR A 253 -13.69 -35.54 8.48
CA THR A 253 -13.80 -36.98 8.28
C THR A 253 -13.61 -37.30 6.80
N ALA A 254 -12.46 -37.85 6.46
CA ALA A 254 -12.16 -38.37 5.13
C ALA A 254 -11.08 -39.47 5.22
N PRO A 255 -11.07 -40.44 4.29
CA PRO A 255 -9.96 -41.38 4.17
C PRO A 255 -8.68 -40.63 3.82
N GLY A 256 -7.56 -41.01 4.44
CA GLY A 256 -6.25 -40.39 4.19
C GLY A 256 -5.97 -39.10 4.97
N ILE A 257 -6.82 -38.72 5.92
CA ILE A 257 -6.49 -37.66 6.88
C ILE A 257 -5.35 -38.13 7.79
N ALA A 258 -4.31 -37.32 7.88
CA ALA A 258 -3.18 -37.50 8.79
C ALA A 258 -3.05 -36.27 9.70
N ALA A 259 -2.46 -36.46 10.88
CA ALA A 259 -2.14 -35.34 11.76
C ALA A 259 -1.07 -34.45 11.10
N GLY A 260 -1.10 -33.14 11.34
CA GLY A 260 -0.16 -32.21 10.71
C GLY A 260 -0.84 -30.96 10.16
N THR A 261 -0.09 -30.16 9.40
CA THR A 261 -0.59 -28.89 8.84
C THR A 261 -1.11 -29.10 7.42
N TRP A 262 -2.36 -28.70 7.20
CA TRP A 262 -3.08 -28.80 5.93
C TRP A 262 -3.47 -27.40 5.42
N SER A 263 -3.67 -27.30 4.12
CA SER A 263 -4.26 -26.13 3.47
C SER A 263 -5.72 -26.41 3.13
N ALA A 264 -6.65 -25.66 3.71
CA ALA A 264 -8.08 -25.76 3.45
C ALA A 264 -8.52 -24.74 2.40
N ALA A 265 -9.30 -25.18 1.41
CA ALA A 265 -9.92 -24.33 0.41
C ALA A 265 -11.36 -24.78 0.16
N VAL A 266 -12.23 -23.86 -0.22
CA VAL A 266 -13.57 -24.18 -0.73
C VAL A 266 -13.51 -24.12 -2.25
N VAL A 267 -13.77 -25.25 -2.90
CA VAL A 267 -13.88 -25.35 -4.36
C VAL A 267 -15.36 -25.33 -4.72
N LEU A 268 -15.76 -24.35 -5.52
CA LEU A 268 -17.14 -24.13 -5.96
C LEU A 268 -17.24 -24.54 -7.43
N THR A 269 -18.15 -25.45 -7.75
CA THR A 269 -18.44 -25.82 -9.15
C THR A 269 -19.74 -25.17 -9.60
N THR A 270 -19.66 -24.29 -10.59
CA THR A 270 -20.82 -23.60 -11.19
C THR A 270 -21.55 -24.51 -12.18
N ASP A 271 -22.75 -24.11 -12.61
CA ASP A 271 -23.61 -24.89 -13.53
C ASP A 271 -22.98 -25.14 -14.90
N ASP A 272 -22.12 -24.23 -15.36
CA ASP A 272 -21.35 -24.36 -16.61
C ASP A 272 -20.09 -25.24 -16.47
N GLY A 273 -19.84 -25.78 -15.27
CA GLY A 273 -18.70 -26.62 -14.93
C GLY A 273 -17.43 -25.85 -14.58
N THR A 274 -17.47 -24.52 -14.53
CA THR A 274 -16.34 -23.69 -14.08
C THR A 274 -16.04 -23.96 -12.60
N ARG A 275 -14.75 -24.03 -12.25
CA ARG A 275 -14.30 -24.21 -10.87
C ARG A 275 -13.75 -22.90 -10.32
N LEU A 276 -14.37 -22.39 -9.26
CA LEU A 276 -13.90 -21.25 -8.49
C LEU A 276 -13.27 -21.74 -7.19
N VAL A 277 -12.22 -21.08 -6.73
CA VAL A 277 -11.48 -21.50 -5.52
C VAL A 277 -11.40 -20.34 -4.54
N ALA A 278 -11.91 -20.55 -3.33
CA ALA A 278 -11.80 -19.62 -2.22
C ALA A 278 -10.79 -20.15 -1.19
N GLY A 279 -9.68 -19.44 -0.99
CA GLY A 279 -8.58 -19.84 -0.10
C GLY A 279 -7.23 -19.95 -0.84
N PRO A 280 -6.24 -20.71 -0.33
CA PRO A 280 -6.29 -21.58 0.84
C PRO A 280 -6.05 -20.85 2.17
N LEU A 281 -6.52 -21.44 3.28
CA LEU A 281 -6.20 -21.05 4.66
C LEU A 281 -5.56 -22.24 5.42
N PRO A 282 -4.65 -21.98 6.38
CA PRO A 282 -4.03 -23.05 7.16
C PRO A 282 -5.02 -23.70 8.14
N LEU A 283 -4.98 -25.02 8.23
CA LEU A 283 -5.72 -25.84 9.19
C LEU A 283 -4.80 -26.91 9.76
N ALA A 284 -4.64 -26.96 11.07
CA ALA A 284 -3.87 -28.00 11.74
C ALA A 284 -4.78 -29.15 12.18
N ILE A 285 -4.46 -30.36 11.75
CA ILE A 285 -5.15 -31.57 12.19
C ILE A 285 -4.37 -32.15 13.38
N ALA A 286 -4.97 -32.09 14.56
CA ALA A 286 -4.33 -32.53 15.78
C ALA A 286 -4.37 -34.07 15.94
N PRO A 287 -3.27 -34.70 16.39
CA PRO A 287 -3.30 -36.11 16.76
C PRO A 287 -4.13 -36.31 18.05
N ARG A 288 -4.86 -37.42 18.15
CA ARG A 288 -5.50 -37.87 19.40
C ARG A 288 -4.75 -39.08 19.94
N PRO A 289 -3.99 -38.94 21.02
CA PRO A 289 -3.41 -40.09 21.70
C PRO A 289 -4.50 -40.88 22.44
N GLY A 290 -4.36 -42.20 22.49
CA GLY A 290 -5.23 -43.09 23.23
C GLY A 290 -4.43 -44.12 24.03
N GLY A 291 -5.07 -44.73 25.03
CA GLY A 291 -4.46 -45.81 25.81
C GLY A 291 -3.24 -45.39 26.64
N LEU A 292 -3.13 -44.11 27.02
CA LEU A 292 -2.06 -43.64 27.90
C LEU A 292 -2.17 -44.35 29.28
N PRO A 293 -1.09 -44.98 29.79
CA PRO A 293 -1.14 -45.59 31.12
C PRO A 293 -1.25 -44.50 32.21
N GLN A 294 -2.05 -44.76 33.24
CA GLN A 294 -2.19 -43.83 34.38
C GLN A 294 -0.93 -43.72 35.22
N SER A 295 -0.20 -44.84 35.38
CA SER A 295 1.05 -44.89 36.13
C SER A 295 2.06 -45.78 35.40
N VAL A 296 3.34 -45.43 35.49
CA VAL A 296 4.43 -46.21 34.92
C VAL A 296 5.63 -46.23 35.87
N GLN A 297 6.27 -47.40 35.98
CA GLN A 297 7.43 -47.63 36.84
C GLN A 297 8.73 -47.42 36.06
N ARG A 298 9.75 -46.88 36.73
CA ARG A 298 11.12 -46.85 36.19
C ARG A 298 11.76 -48.23 36.22
N ASP A 299 12.56 -48.55 35.20
CA ASP A 299 13.44 -49.72 35.22
C ASP A 299 14.67 -49.49 36.12
N ASP A 300 15.49 -50.53 36.30
CA ASP A 300 16.71 -50.51 37.13
C ASP A 300 17.74 -49.45 36.70
N ARG A 301 17.60 -48.89 35.49
CA ARG A 301 18.45 -47.82 34.93
C ARG A 301 17.75 -46.45 34.96
N GLY A 302 16.59 -46.35 35.62
CA GLY A 302 15.81 -45.13 35.72
C GLY A 302 15.02 -44.77 34.47
N ARG A 303 14.94 -45.66 33.46
CA ARG A 303 14.24 -45.40 32.19
C ARG A 303 12.79 -45.85 32.27
N VAL A 304 11.92 -45.09 31.61
CA VAL A 304 10.50 -45.38 31.41
C VAL A 304 10.27 -45.79 29.95
N ARG A 305 9.40 -46.78 29.74
CA ARG A 305 8.86 -47.12 28.42
C ARG A 305 7.36 -46.88 28.42
N LEU A 306 6.88 -46.10 27.48
CA LEU A 306 5.47 -45.75 27.34
C LEU A 306 5.00 -46.13 25.93
N THR A 307 3.82 -46.74 25.86
CA THR A 307 3.16 -47.05 24.58
C THR A 307 1.79 -46.39 24.61
N LEU A 308 1.41 -45.74 23.51
CA LEU A 308 0.08 -45.15 23.30
C LEU A 308 -0.37 -45.38 21.87
N SER A 309 -1.68 -45.34 21.63
CA SER A 309 -2.25 -45.30 20.28
C SER A 309 -2.35 -43.86 19.78
N CYS A 310 -2.31 -43.65 18.45
CA CYS A 310 -2.53 -42.34 17.82
C CYS A 310 -3.62 -42.44 16.75
N THR A 311 -4.59 -41.53 16.79
CA THR A 311 -5.62 -41.40 15.75
C THR A 311 -5.65 -39.96 15.22
N PRO A 312 -5.52 -39.73 13.90
CA PRO A 312 -5.18 -40.71 12.86
C PRO A 312 -3.78 -41.35 13.05
N PRO A 313 -3.49 -42.50 12.42
CA PRO A 313 -2.17 -43.13 12.51
C PRO A 313 -1.06 -42.20 12.01
N VAL A 314 0.14 -42.36 12.56
CA VAL A 314 1.32 -41.63 12.09
C VAL A 314 1.83 -42.29 10.82
N LEU A 315 1.91 -41.54 9.73
CA LEU A 315 2.35 -42.03 8.43
C LEU A 315 3.88 -42.02 8.30
N ALA A 316 4.40 -42.84 7.39
CA ALA A 316 5.82 -42.82 7.03
C ALA A 316 6.25 -41.41 6.58
N GLY A 317 7.36 -40.93 7.15
CA GLY A 317 7.89 -39.58 6.90
C GLY A 317 7.46 -38.52 7.91
N GLN A 318 6.45 -38.79 8.74
CA GLN A 318 6.05 -37.89 9.83
C GLN A 318 6.97 -38.02 11.05
N ARG A 319 7.10 -36.94 11.82
CA ARG A 319 7.83 -36.91 13.08
C ARG A 319 6.86 -36.86 14.25
N ALA A 320 6.92 -37.87 15.12
CA ALA A 320 6.09 -37.96 16.32
C ALA A 320 6.95 -37.80 17.58
N GLN A 321 6.55 -36.87 18.45
CA GLN A 321 7.18 -36.59 19.74
C GLN A 321 6.15 -36.65 20.86
N LEU A 322 6.53 -37.27 21.98
CA LEU A 322 5.79 -37.18 23.23
C LEU A 322 6.41 -36.07 24.09
N LEU A 323 5.64 -35.03 24.38
CA LEU A 323 6.05 -33.99 25.31
C LEU A 323 5.59 -34.39 26.71
N VAL A 324 6.53 -34.79 27.57
CA VAL A 324 6.27 -35.17 28.96
C VAL A 324 6.61 -33.96 29.84
N GLY A 325 5.60 -33.15 30.17
CA GLY A 325 5.81 -31.81 30.70
C GLY A 325 6.47 -30.89 29.66
N ASP A 326 7.73 -30.55 29.90
CA ASP A 326 8.61 -29.76 29.03
C ASP A 326 9.67 -30.60 28.31
N LEU A 327 9.73 -31.91 28.57
CA LEU A 327 10.70 -32.83 27.95
C LEU A 327 10.15 -33.40 26.63
N PRO A 328 10.74 -33.08 25.47
CA PRO A 328 10.41 -33.74 24.21
C PRO A 328 11.09 -35.12 24.12
N VAL A 329 10.30 -36.14 23.79
CA VAL A 329 10.74 -37.52 23.61
C VAL A 329 10.35 -38.01 22.23
N GLU A 330 11.33 -38.33 21.39
CA GLU A 330 11.08 -38.89 20.05
C GLU A 330 10.43 -40.27 20.13
N ALA A 331 9.49 -40.54 19.22
CA ALA A 331 8.95 -41.88 19.02
C ALA A 331 10.04 -42.82 18.50
N HIS A 332 9.98 -44.09 18.91
CA HIS A 332 10.80 -45.12 18.27
C HIS A 332 10.41 -45.23 16.79
N ALA A 333 11.41 -45.43 15.93
CA ALA A 333 11.16 -45.69 14.52
C ALA A 333 10.30 -46.95 14.35
N PHE A 334 9.30 -46.85 13.47
CA PHE A 334 8.48 -47.96 13.03
C PHE A 334 8.77 -48.29 11.57
N SER A 335 8.40 -49.50 11.13
CA SER A 335 8.56 -49.97 9.75
C SER A 335 7.18 -50.16 9.11
N GLY A 336 6.97 -49.59 7.93
CA GLY A 336 5.70 -49.65 7.21
C GLY A 336 5.20 -48.26 6.82
N ASP A 337 4.05 -48.20 6.14
CA ASP A 337 3.48 -46.94 5.63
C ASP A 337 2.77 -46.12 6.71
N SER A 338 2.34 -46.76 7.81
CA SER A 338 1.65 -46.12 8.93
C SER A 338 1.80 -46.92 10.23
N GLU A 339 1.78 -46.24 11.37
CA GLU A 339 1.80 -46.85 12.71
C GLU A 339 0.75 -46.20 13.62
N GLU A 340 -0.07 -47.04 14.25
CA GLU A 340 -1.04 -46.61 15.25
C GLU A 340 -0.46 -46.67 16.66
N SER A 341 0.45 -47.62 16.94
CA SER A 341 1.00 -47.86 18.27
C SER A 341 2.40 -47.27 18.40
N LEU A 342 2.49 -46.10 19.03
CA LEU A 342 3.74 -45.37 19.20
C LEU A 342 4.41 -45.76 20.52
N ARG A 343 5.72 -46.01 20.45
CA ARG A 343 6.56 -46.39 21.61
C ARG A 343 7.56 -45.30 21.93
N PHE A 344 7.66 -44.94 23.20
CA PHE A 344 8.54 -43.89 23.71
C PHE A 344 9.41 -44.43 24.83
N GLY A 345 10.67 -44.00 24.88
CA GLY A 345 11.63 -44.42 25.89
C GLY A 345 12.44 -43.22 26.37
N PHE A 346 12.33 -42.87 27.65
CA PHE A 346 12.98 -41.67 28.20
C PHE A 346 13.39 -41.88 29.65
N VAL A 347 14.26 -40.99 30.14
CA VAL A 347 14.62 -40.92 31.56
C VAL A 347 13.90 -39.70 32.13
N PRO A 348 12.89 -39.86 33.00
CA PRO A 348 12.13 -38.75 33.57
C PRO A 348 13.04 -37.91 34.49
N PRO A 349 12.89 -36.57 34.51
CA PRO A 349 13.72 -35.70 35.34
C PRO A 349 13.46 -35.85 36.84
N ARG A 350 12.23 -36.27 37.20
CA ARG A 350 11.79 -36.54 38.58
C ARG A 350 10.64 -37.55 38.56
N THR A 351 10.33 -38.09 39.73
CA THR A 351 9.06 -38.81 39.94
C THR A 351 7.91 -37.81 40.13
N GLY A 352 6.69 -38.27 39.87
CA GLY A 352 5.46 -37.50 40.01
C GLY A 352 4.60 -37.49 38.76
N ARG A 353 3.54 -36.67 38.80
CA ARG A 353 2.56 -36.56 37.72
C ARG A 353 3.04 -35.59 36.64
N PHE A 354 2.99 -36.03 35.38
CA PHE A 354 3.31 -35.22 34.21
C PHE A 354 2.11 -35.12 33.28
N VAL A 355 1.80 -33.91 32.81
CA VAL A 355 0.88 -33.70 31.68
C VAL A 355 1.62 -34.07 30.39
N VAL A 356 0.96 -34.79 29.51
CA VAL A 356 1.54 -35.35 28.29
C VAL A 356 0.85 -34.77 27.07
N ARG A 357 1.60 -34.46 26.02
CA ARG A 357 1.09 -34.06 24.69
C ARG A 357 1.75 -34.89 23.61
N LEU A 358 0.97 -35.37 22.65
CA LEU A 358 1.51 -35.96 21.43
C LEU A 358 1.63 -34.86 20.37
N ARG A 359 2.83 -34.69 19.80
CA ARG A 359 3.11 -33.78 18.70
C ARG A 359 3.42 -34.59 17.45
N VAL A 360 2.69 -34.33 16.36
CA VAL A 360 2.96 -34.91 15.04
C VAL A 360 3.15 -33.78 14.04
N ASP A 361 4.30 -33.74 13.36
CA ASP A 361 4.69 -32.70 12.39
C ASP A 361 4.44 -31.26 12.88
N GLY A 362 4.73 -31.02 14.16
CA GLY A 362 4.60 -29.70 14.80
C GLY A 362 3.21 -29.37 15.36
N VAL A 363 2.21 -30.24 15.18
CA VAL A 363 0.85 -30.04 15.72
C VAL A 363 0.66 -30.84 17.01
N ASP A 364 0.24 -30.15 18.07
CA ASP A 364 0.01 -30.75 19.39
C ASP A 364 -1.41 -31.31 19.52
N SER A 365 -1.52 -32.44 20.23
CA SER A 365 -2.79 -32.95 20.73
C SER A 365 -3.42 -31.97 21.73
N PRO A 366 -4.76 -31.81 21.73
CA PRO A 366 -5.44 -31.00 22.74
C PRO A 366 -5.21 -31.57 24.14
N VAL A 367 -4.97 -30.69 25.12
CA VAL A 367 -4.79 -31.07 26.54
C VAL A 367 -5.68 -30.34 27.51
N VAL A 368 -6.34 -29.28 27.06
CA VAL A 368 -7.27 -28.50 27.87
C VAL A 368 -8.66 -29.08 27.65
N ASP A 369 -9.39 -29.26 28.73
CA ASP A 369 -10.83 -29.53 28.70
C ASP A 369 -11.58 -28.19 28.60
N PRO A 370 -12.12 -27.82 27.42
CA PRO A 370 -12.83 -26.57 27.27
C PRO A 370 -14.20 -26.57 27.97
N SER A 371 -14.68 -27.72 28.47
CA SER A 371 -15.96 -27.85 29.17
C SER A 371 -15.86 -27.67 30.69
N ALA A 372 -14.64 -27.66 31.24
CA ALA A 372 -14.40 -27.47 32.67
C ALA A 372 -14.38 -25.97 33.05
N GLU A 373 -15.00 -25.62 34.18
CA GLU A 373 -14.93 -24.26 34.77
C GLU A 373 -14.29 -24.32 36.18
N PRO A 374 -13.10 -23.73 36.39
CA PRO A 374 -12.20 -23.13 35.40
C PRO A 374 -11.58 -24.18 34.45
N PRO A 375 -11.04 -23.77 33.28
CA PRO A 375 -10.43 -24.70 32.32
C PRO A 375 -9.33 -25.54 32.97
N GLY A 376 -9.49 -26.85 32.88
CA GLY A 376 -8.57 -27.85 33.44
C GLY A 376 -7.83 -28.63 32.37
N PHE A 377 -6.83 -29.41 32.76
CA PHE A 377 -6.22 -30.40 31.86
C PHE A 377 -7.08 -31.67 31.78
N LEU A 378 -7.13 -32.26 30.60
CA LEU A 378 -7.71 -33.57 30.35
C LEU A 378 -7.01 -34.62 31.23
N THR A 379 -7.78 -35.36 32.04
CA THR A 379 -7.24 -36.32 33.03
C THR A 379 -6.55 -37.52 32.40
N ASP A 380 -6.95 -37.91 31.19
CA ASP A 380 -6.35 -38.96 30.35
C ASP A 380 -5.07 -38.50 29.64
N MET A 381 -4.72 -37.22 29.74
CA MET A 381 -3.49 -36.63 29.22
C MET A 381 -2.43 -36.44 30.32
N ALA A 382 -2.41 -37.32 31.32
CA ALA A 382 -1.40 -37.30 32.38
C ALA A 382 -0.92 -38.72 32.73
N VAL A 383 0.37 -38.84 33.04
CA VAL A 383 1.00 -40.07 33.51
C VAL A 383 1.72 -39.81 34.83
N GLU A 384 1.52 -40.70 35.80
CA GLU A 384 2.28 -40.72 37.04
C GLU A 384 3.52 -41.61 36.91
N VAL A 385 4.69 -41.04 37.22
CA VAL A 385 5.97 -41.75 37.13
C VAL A 385 6.49 -42.02 38.53
N THR A 386 6.72 -43.30 38.83
CA THR A 386 7.13 -43.79 40.16
C THR A 386 8.54 -44.39 40.16
#